data_AF-A0AAD2AF24-F1
#
_entry.id   AF-A0AAD2AF24-F1
#
_cell.length_a   1.000
_cell.length_b   1.000
_cell.length_c   1.000
_cell.angle_alpha   90.00
_cell.angle_beta   90.00
_cell.angle_gamma   90.00
#
_symmetry.space_group_name_H-M   'P 1'
#
loop_
_entity.id
_entity.type
_entity.pdbx_description
1 polymer ?
#
loop_
_entity_poly.entity_id
_entity_poly.type
_entity_poly.pdbx_seq_one_letter_code
_entity_poly.pdbx_strand_id
1 'polypeptide(L)'
;MGRPVKELVEFLEYFTYSLELRIKPRYQRLQSRGIRCSLSWFLNCSDMRFEERLKGEYIEAESVGPTLIMSGKLELPRSEIVSEEEYESDDEILYRHSVSL
;
A
#
# COMPACT_ATOMS: atom_id res chain seq x y z
N MET A 1 -5.55 15.99 -21.85
CA MET A 1 -5.11 15.12 -20.73
C MET A 1 -3.61 15.21 -20.47
N GLY A 2 -2.74 15.63 -21.41
CA GLY A 2 -1.34 15.96 -21.09
C GLY A 2 -0.52 14.83 -20.45
N ARG A 3 -1.02 13.59 -20.52
CA ARG A 3 -0.38 12.39 -19.96
C ARG A 3 0.59 11.80 -20.98
N PRO A 4 1.67 11.14 -20.53
CA PRO A 4 2.64 10.53 -21.42
C PRO A 4 2.01 9.38 -22.23
N VAL A 5 2.39 9.27 -23.50
CA VAL A 5 1.89 8.21 -24.41
C VAL A 5 2.23 6.81 -23.91
N LYS A 6 3.32 6.65 -23.15
CA LYS A 6 3.76 5.38 -22.56
C LYS A 6 2.65 4.67 -21.77
N GLU A 7 1.83 5.43 -21.04
CA GLU A 7 0.74 4.87 -20.25
C GLU A 7 -0.36 4.21 -21.10
N LEU A 8 -0.56 4.68 -22.35
CA LEU A 8 -1.51 4.06 -23.27
C LEU A 8 -1.03 2.69 -23.73
N VAL A 9 0.29 2.53 -23.87
CA VAL A 9 0.91 1.23 -24.20
C VAL A 9 0.80 0.27 -23.01
N GLU A 10 0.97 0.77 -21.79
CA GLU A 10 0.83 -0.01 -20.56
C GLU A 10 -0.64 -0.38 -20.25
N PHE A 11 -1.60 0.44 -20.70
CA PHE A 11 -3.03 0.23 -20.46
C PHE A 11 -3.85 0.33 -21.76
N LEU A 12 -3.75 -0.70 -22.60
CA LEU A 12 -4.45 -0.76 -23.90
C LEU A 12 -5.99 -0.71 -23.79
N GLU A 13 -6.53 -1.19 -22.67
CA GLU A 13 -7.98 -1.10 -22.38
C GLU A 13 -8.50 0.33 -22.37
N TYR A 14 -7.62 1.34 -22.28
CA TYR A 14 -7.99 2.75 -22.42
C TYR A 14 -8.94 3.00 -23.60
N PHE A 15 -8.66 2.39 -24.77
CA PHE A 15 -9.45 2.60 -25.99
C PHE A 15 -10.85 1.97 -25.94
N THR A 16 -11.12 1.10 -24.96
CA THR A 16 -12.44 0.50 -24.76
C THR A 16 -13.40 1.44 -24.04
N TYR A 17 -12.91 2.49 -23.39
CA TYR A 17 -13.71 3.42 -22.61
C TYR A 17 -14.12 4.66 -23.41
N SER A 18 -15.35 5.13 -23.18
CA SER A 18 -15.84 6.37 -23.79
C SER A 18 -15.10 7.60 -23.26
N LEU A 19 -14.58 8.42 -24.18
CA LEU A 19 -13.92 9.69 -23.85
C LEU A 19 -14.85 10.64 -23.11
N GLU A 20 -16.07 10.85 -23.62
CA GLU A 20 -17.01 11.83 -23.08
C GLU A 20 -17.76 11.31 -21.85
N LEU A 21 -18.12 10.01 -21.83
CA LEU A 21 -18.94 9.47 -20.74
C LEU A 21 -18.14 8.99 -19.54
N ARG A 22 -16.87 8.59 -19.73
CA ARG A 22 -16.06 8.00 -18.66
C ARG A 22 -14.75 8.72 -18.43
N ILE A 23 -13.91 8.84 -19.45
CA ILE A 23 -12.52 9.27 -19.24
C ILE A 23 -12.46 10.75 -18.81
N LYS A 24 -13.08 11.65 -19.58
CA LYS A 24 -13.10 13.10 -19.33
C LYS A 24 -13.73 13.47 -17.98
N PRO A 25 -14.94 13.01 -17.61
CA PRO A 25 -15.53 13.38 -16.32
C PRO A 25 -14.70 12.88 -15.12
N ARG A 26 -14.15 11.66 -15.18
CA ARG A 26 -13.29 11.15 -14.09
C ARG A 26 -11.97 11.92 -14.00
N TYR A 27 -11.34 12.23 -15.14
CA TYR A 27 -10.09 13.00 -15.17
C TYR A 27 -10.25 14.44 -14.64
N GLN A 28 -11.38 15.10 -14.93
CA GLN A 28 -11.69 16.42 -14.37
C GLN A 28 -11.83 16.38 -12.84
N ARG A 29 -12.51 15.36 -12.30
CA ARG A 29 -12.62 15.16 -10.85
C ARG A 29 -11.25 14.96 -10.20
N LEU A 30 -10.38 14.15 -10.80
CA LEU A 30 -9.01 13.94 -10.32
C LEU A 30 -8.20 15.24 -10.29
N GLN A 31 -8.25 16.03 -11.37
CA GLN A 31 -7.55 17.32 -11.44
C GLN A 31 -8.06 18.31 -10.38
N SER A 32 -9.37 18.36 -10.15
CA SER A 32 -9.95 19.27 -9.15
C SER A 32 -9.46 18.99 -7.71
N ARG A 33 -9.05 17.74 -7.44
CA ARG A 33 -8.47 17.30 -6.17
C ARG A 33 -6.94 17.22 -6.18
N GLY A 34 -6.28 17.54 -7.29
CA GLY A 34 -4.82 17.43 -7.42
C GLY A 34 -4.29 15.99 -7.39
N ILE A 35 -5.14 14.99 -7.66
CA ILE A 35 -4.76 13.57 -7.58
C ILE A 35 -4.04 13.13 -8.85
N ARG A 36 -2.86 12.52 -8.69
CA ARG A 36 -2.12 11.84 -9.76
C ARG A 36 -2.16 10.32 -9.53
N CYS A 37 -2.67 9.58 -10.51
CA CYS A 37 -2.80 8.12 -10.44
C CYS A 37 -2.69 7.48 -11.84
N SER A 38 -2.45 6.17 -11.90
CA SER A 38 -2.41 5.41 -13.16
C SER A 38 -3.77 5.40 -13.88
N LEU A 39 -3.77 5.10 -15.19
CA LEU A 39 -5.02 4.97 -15.97
C LEU A 39 -5.91 3.84 -15.43
N SER A 40 -5.32 2.69 -15.09
CA SER A 40 -6.04 1.55 -14.55
C SER A 40 -6.72 1.86 -13.22
N TRP A 41 -6.10 2.66 -12.35
CA TRP A 41 -6.66 3.01 -11.04
C TRP A 41 -8.02 3.73 -11.14
N PHE A 42 -8.20 4.63 -12.11
CA PHE A 42 -9.47 5.35 -12.24
C PHE A 42 -10.37 4.88 -13.37
N LEU A 43 -9.90 4.03 -14.30
CA LEU A 43 -10.73 3.53 -15.40
C LEU A 43 -11.24 2.10 -15.16
N ASN A 44 -10.44 1.24 -14.51
CA ASN A 44 -10.77 -0.16 -14.26
C ASN A 44 -11.60 -0.34 -12.97
N CYS A 45 -12.68 0.43 -12.87
CA CYS A 45 -13.62 0.32 -11.74
C CYS A 45 -15.01 0.87 -12.11
N SER A 46 -16.02 0.45 -11.36
CA SER A 46 -17.38 1.02 -11.46
C SER A 46 -17.40 2.48 -10.99
N ASP A 47 -18.45 3.23 -11.35
CA ASP A 47 -18.59 4.62 -10.91
C ASP A 47 -18.64 4.72 -9.38
N MET A 48 -19.34 3.79 -8.72
CA MET A 48 -19.39 3.71 -7.26
C MET A 48 -18.00 3.53 -6.64
N ARG A 49 -17.20 2.60 -7.17
CA ARG A 49 -15.83 2.35 -6.68
C ARG A 49 -14.90 3.53 -6.93
N PHE A 50 -15.06 4.20 -8.07
CA PHE A 50 -14.32 5.43 -8.36
C PHE A 50 -14.65 6.53 -7.34
N GLU A 51 -15.92 6.73 -7.00
CA GLU A 51 -16.33 7.73 -6.00
C GLU A 51 -15.85 7.37 -4.59
N GLU A 52 -15.92 6.10 -4.20
CA GLU A 52 -15.35 5.62 -2.93
C GLU A 52 -13.85 5.94 -2.86
N ARG A 53 -13.10 5.66 -3.93
CA ARG A 53 -11.67 5.96 -4.03
C ARG A 53 -11.35 7.45 -4.02
N LEU A 54 -12.20 8.30 -4.60
CA LEU A 54 -12.04 9.75 -4.53
C LEU A 54 -12.31 10.31 -3.13
N LYS A 55 -13.22 9.69 -2.37
CA LYS A 55 -13.57 10.11 -1.01
C LYS A 55 -12.58 9.60 0.04
N GLY A 56 -12.03 8.40 -0.16
CA GLY A 56 -10.95 7.88 0.68
C GLY A 56 -9.63 8.57 0.35
N GLU A 57 -8.81 8.83 1.36
CA GLU A 57 -7.40 9.26 1.24
C GLU A 57 -6.51 8.16 0.61
N TYR A 58 -7.03 7.35 -0.31
CA TYR A 58 -6.32 6.24 -0.94
C TYR A 58 -5.60 6.73 -2.20
N ILE A 59 -4.80 7.77 -2.04
CA ILE A 59 -3.77 8.10 -3.02
C ILE A 59 -2.57 7.26 -2.61
N GLU A 60 -2.50 6.02 -3.10
CA GLU A 60 -1.20 5.40 -3.31
C GLU A 60 -0.51 6.29 -4.35
N ALA A 61 0.17 7.33 -3.88
CA ALA A 61 1.21 7.93 -4.66
C ALA A 61 2.12 6.76 -5.04
N GLU A 62 2.42 6.59 -6.31
CA GLU A 62 3.67 5.95 -6.71
C GLU A 62 4.80 6.83 -6.12
N SER A 63 4.97 6.80 -4.80
CA SER A 63 6.25 7.10 -4.21
C SER A 63 7.15 6.05 -4.81
N VAL A 64 8.14 6.49 -5.57
CA VAL A 64 9.37 5.72 -5.70
C VAL A 64 9.81 5.48 -4.26
N GLY A 65 9.40 4.33 -3.70
CA GLY A 65 9.79 3.95 -2.37
C GLY A 65 11.31 3.96 -2.31
N PRO A 66 11.92 4.27 -1.16
CA PRO A 66 13.37 4.20 -1.06
C PRO A 66 13.81 2.83 -1.57
N THR A 67 14.72 2.82 -2.55
CA THR A 67 15.34 1.58 -3.03
C THR A 67 16.15 1.02 -1.86
N LEU A 68 15.57 0.09 -1.11
CA LEU A 68 16.27 -0.62 -0.05
C LEU A 68 17.28 -1.55 -0.71
N ILE A 69 18.53 -1.10 -0.79
CA ILE A 69 19.64 -1.96 -1.13
C ILE A 69 19.87 -2.85 0.10
N MET A 70 19.28 -4.05 0.11
CA MET A 70 19.39 -5.07 1.17
C MET A 70 20.81 -5.66 1.33
N SER A 71 21.86 -4.90 1.04
CA SER A 71 23.24 -5.42 0.95
C SER A 71 24.25 -4.68 1.85
N GLY A 72 23.78 -3.88 2.80
CA GLY A 72 24.64 -3.32 3.85
C GLY A 72 25.00 -4.40 4.87
N LYS A 73 26.30 -4.74 5.01
CA LYS A 73 26.79 -5.64 6.06
C LYS A 73 26.60 -4.97 7.43
N LEU A 74 25.71 -5.51 8.25
CA LEU A 74 25.49 -5.06 9.63
C LEU A 74 26.57 -5.68 10.53
N GLU A 75 27.57 -4.90 10.92
CA GLU A 75 28.56 -5.32 11.93
C GLU A 75 27.98 -5.01 13.31
N LEU A 76 27.58 -6.06 14.05
CA LEU A 76 27.14 -5.92 15.42
C LEU A 76 28.36 -5.77 16.35
N PRO A 77 28.40 -4.77 17.25
CA PRO A 77 29.39 -4.78 18.32
C PRO A 77 29.12 -5.99 19.22
N ARG A 78 30.14 -6.84 19.36
CA ARG A 78 30.16 -8.02 20.23
C ARG A 78 29.99 -7.55 21.68
N SER A 79 28.76 -7.57 22.19
CA SER A 79 28.53 -7.47 23.63
C SER A 79 28.96 -8.79 24.27
N GLU A 80 29.92 -8.71 25.19
CA GLU A 80 30.32 -9.82 26.04
C GLU A 80 29.11 -10.30 26.85
N ILE A 81 28.95 -11.61 26.86
CA ILE A 81 27.88 -12.32 27.56
C ILE A 81 28.22 -12.20 29.05
N VAL A 82 27.50 -11.36 29.78
CA VAL A 82 27.57 -11.36 31.25
C VAL A 82 26.56 -12.38 31.74
N SER A 83 27.07 -13.55 32.12
CA SER A 83 26.34 -14.56 32.88
C SER A 83 26.38 -14.14 34.34
N GLU A 84 25.25 -13.75 34.93
CA GLU A 84 25.11 -13.63 36.39
C GLU A 84 23.75 -14.19 36.85
N GLU A 85 23.87 -15.28 37.61
CA GLU A 85 23.01 -15.92 38.63
C GLU A 85 21.47 -15.97 38.55
N GLU A 86 21.00 -17.21 38.79
CA GLU A 86 19.63 -17.64 39.08
C GLU A 86 19.01 -16.95 40.29
N TYR A 87 17.74 -16.52 40.16
CA TYR A 87 16.83 -16.37 41.29
C TYR A 87 15.57 -17.20 41.03
N GLU A 88 15.50 -18.32 41.74
CA GLU A 88 14.36 -19.21 41.86
C GLU A 88 13.27 -18.47 42.68
N SER A 89 12.20 -18.03 42.02
CA SER A 89 10.98 -17.56 42.69
C SER A 89 9.85 -18.51 42.32
N ASP A 90 9.61 -19.45 43.22
CA ASP A 90 8.47 -20.36 43.24
C ASP A 90 7.16 -19.57 43.41
N ASP A 91 6.06 -20.13 42.90
CA ASP A 91 4.65 -19.67 42.98
C ASP A 91 4.10 -18.72 41.88
N GLU A 92 3.75 -19.28 40.70
CA GLU A 92 2.63 -18.74 39.91
C GLU A 92 1.71 -19.89 39.41
N ILE A 93 0.55 -20.04 40.08
CA ILE A 93 -0.44 -21.08 39.75
C ILE A 93 -1.14 -20.72 38.42
N LEU A 94 -0.77 -21.40 37.33
CA LEU A 94 -1.49 -21.35 36.06
C LEU A 94 -2.78 -22.20 36.15
N TYR A 95 -3.93 -21.55 36.31
CA TYR A 95 -5.22 -22.19 36.09
C TYR A 95 -5.36 -22.58 34.62
N ARG A 96 -5.05 -23.85 34.33
CA ARG A 96 -5.27 -24.43 33.01
C ARG A 96 -6.77 -24.72 32.86
N HIS A 97 -7.50 -23.79 32.26
CA HIS A 97 -8.89 -24.02 31.86
C HIS A 97 -8.90 -24.95 30.64
N SER A 98 -9.00 -26.26 30.85
CA SER A 98 -9.21 -27.21 29.76
C SER A 98 -10.67 -27.17 29.33
N VAL A 99 -10.92 -26.75 28.08
CA VAL A 99 -12.21 -26.96 27.41
C VAL A 99 -12.16 -28.35 26.77
N SER A 100 -13.00 -29.26 27.25
CA SER A 100 -13.21 -30.56 26.59
C SER A 100 -14.12 -30.36 25.36
N LEU A 101 -13.73 -30.93 24.22
CA LEU A 101 -14.56 -31.02 23.01
C LEU A 101 -15.72 -32.00 23.18
#